data_AF-A0A1N6NS25-F1
#
_entry.id   AF-A0A1N6NS25-F1
#
_cell.length_a   1.000
_cell.length_b   1.000
_cell.length_c   1.000
_cell.angle_alpha   90.00
_cell.angle_beta   90.00
_cell.angle_gamma   90.00
#
_symmetry.space_group_name_H-M   'P 1'
#
loop_
_entity.id
_entity.type
_entity.pdbx_description
1 polymer ?
#
loop_
_entity_poly.entity_id
_entity_poly.type
_entity_poly.pdbx_seq_one_letter_code
_entity_poly.pdbx_strand_id
1 'polypeptide(L)' 'MIVGIPEEIKNNESRVGMTSVQVFELVKNSHIVYVQSDAGEGSGFLIRIINRQVP' A
#
# COMPACT_ATOMS: atom_id res chain seq x y z
N MET A 1 -5.40 6.73 -12.38
CA MET A 1 -4.85 7.68 -11.38
C MET A 1 -3.61 7.05 -10.75
N ILE A 2 -2.73 7.88 -10.19
CA ILE A 2 -1.57 7.41 -9.40
C ILE A 2 -1.87 7.65 -7.93
N VAL A 3 -1.67 6.64 -7.09
CA VAL A 3 -1.89 6.67 -5.64
C VAL A 3 -0.61 6.23 -4.93
N GLY A 4 -0.18 6.99 -3.92
CA GLY A 4 0.99 6.68 -3.10
C GLY A 4 0.58 6.33 -1.68
N ILE A 5 1.23 5.30 -1.11
CA ILE A 5 1.07 4.87 0.27
C ILE A 5 2.44 4.98 0.95
N PRO A 6 2.72 6.11 1.64
CA PRO A 6 3.96 6.29 2.39
C PRO A 6 3.93 5.53 3.72
N GLU A 7 5.10 5.34 4.32
CA GLU A 7 5.24 4.93 5.71
C GLU A 7 4.86 6.09 6.65
N GLU A 8 4.24 5.77 7.78
CA GLU A 8 3.94 6.77 8.81
C GLU A 8 5.22 7.16 9.55
N ILE A 9 5.50 8.47 9.62
CA ILE A 9 6.72 9.00 10.27
C ILE A 9 6.52 9.34 11.75
N LYS A 10 5.29 9.23 12.26
CA LYS A 10 4.98 9.60 13.64
C LYS A 10 5.50 8.55 14.60
N ASN A 11 6.06 9.01 15.72
CA ASN A 11 6.55 8.10 16.74
C ASN A 11 5.42 7.22 17.30
N ASN A 12 5.68 5.93 17.46
CA ASN A 12 4.70 4.93 17.91
C ASN A 12 3.41 4.88 17.06
N GLU A 13 3.50 5.22 15.77
CA GLU A 13 2.40 5.08 14.81
C GLU A 13 2.58 3.80 14.00
N SER A 14 1.78 2.80 14.31
CA SER A 14 1.82 1.51 13.64
C SER A 14 0.82 1.39 12.50
N ARG A 15 -0.02 2.41 12.23
CA ARG A 15 -1.05 2.34 11.18
C ARG A 15 -0.46 2.51 9.78
N VAL A 16 -1.28 2.23 8.77
CA VAL A 16 -1.01 2.50 7.36
C VAL A 16 -2.26 3.10 6.72
N GLY A 17 -2.08 4.03 5.78
CA GLY A 17 -3.18 4.78 5.18
C GLY A 17 -4.16 3.94 4.35
N MET A 18 -3.81 2.70 4.00
CA MET A 18 -4.63 1.83 3.17
C MET A 18 -4.33 0.35 3.45
N THR A 19 -5.36 -0.49 3.37
CA THR A 19 -5.23 -1.95 3.48
C THR A 19 -4.95 -2.60 2.13
N SER A 20 -4.45 -3.84 2.14
CA SER A 20 -4.22 -4.62 0.92
C SER A 20 -5.49 -4.85 0.08
N VAL A 21 -6.66 -4.90 0.71
CA VAL A 21 -7.96 -5.05 0.01
C VAL A 21 -8.28 -3.80 -0.81
N GLN A 22 -8.14 -2.62 -0.21
CA GLN A 22 -8.37 -1.35 -0.90
C GLN A 22 -7.38 -1.14 -2.04
N VAL A 23 -6.11 -1.51 -1.81
CA VAL A 23 -5.07 -1.53 -2.85
C VAL A 23 -5.48 -2.43 -4.02
N PHE A 24 -5.96 -3.64 -3.74
CA PHE A 24 -6.38 -4.58 -4.77
C PHE A 24 -7.52 -4.04 -5.62
N GLU A 25 -8.52 -3.38 -5.00
CA GLU A 25 -9.62 -2.73 -5.72
C GLU A 25 -9.14 -1.60 -6.63
N LEU A 26 -8.20 -0.76 -6.15
CA LEU A 26 -7.63 0.33 -6.96
C LEU A 26 -6.88 -0.22 -8.17
N VAL A 27 -6.05 -1.26 -7.99
CA VAL A 27 -5.32 -1.89 -9.09
C VAL A 27 -6.30 -2.53 -10.08
N LYS A 28 -7.34 -3.22 -9.60
CA LYS A 28 -8.40 -3.78 -10.45
C LYS A 28 -9.11 -2.71 -11.29
N ASN A 29 -9.26 -1.50 -10.73
CA ASN A 29 -9.82 -0.34 -11.43
C ASN A 29 -8.79 0.43 -12.29
N SER A 30 -7.68 -0.22 -12.68
CA SER A 30 -6.62 0.35 -13.53
C SER A 30 -5.97 1.61 -12.93
N HIS A 31 -5.83 1.65 -11.61
CA HIS A 31 -5.01 2.66 -10.93
C HIS A 31 -3.62 2.12 -10.62
N ILE A 32 -2.63 3.00 -10.69
CA ILE A 32 -1.25 2.69 -10.34
C ILE A 32 -1.07 3.02 -8.87
N VAL A 33 -0.66 2.03 -8.07
CA VAL A 33 -0.45 2.19 -6.63
C VAL A 33 1.02 1.96 -6.32
N TYR A 34 1.66 2.97 -5.75
CA TYR A 34 3.03 2.89 -5.23
C TYR A 34 3.00 2.80 -3.71
N VAL A 35 3.77 1.87 -3.15
CA VAL A 35 3.89 1.66 -1.70
C VAL A 35 5.34 1.85 -1.33
N GLN A 36 5.61 2.70 -0.34
CA GLN A 36 6.95 2.85 0.20
C GLN A 36 7.39 1.54 0.85
N SER A 37 8.67 1.20 0.73
CA SER A 37 9.27 0.11 1.51
C SER A 37 8.90 0.26 2.98
N ASP A 38 8.53 -0.85 3.62
CA ASP A 38 8.23 -0.97 5.06
C ASP A 38 6.91 -0.31 5.53
N ALA A 39 6.18 0.38 4.64
CA ALA A 39 4.85 0.88 4.94
C ALA A 39 3.87 -0.27 5.31
N GLY A 40 3.35 -0.23 6.53
CA GLY A 40 2.41 -1.22 7.05
C GLY A 40 3.04 -2.40 7.81
N GLU A 41 4.37 -2.50 7.90
CA GLU A 41 5.02 -3.53 8.73
C GLU A 41 4.57 -3.47 10.19
N GLY A 42 4.52 -2.26 10.75
CA GLY A 42 4.03 -2.03 12.11
C GLY A 42 2.55 -2.39 12.32
N SER A 43 1.74 -2.41 11.24
CA SER A 43 0.33 -2.78 11.30
C SER A 43 0.12 -4.31 11.31
N GLY A 44 1.18 -5.10 11.16
CA GLY A 44 1.06 -6.54 10.87
C GLY A 44 0.58 -6.83 9.45
N PHE A 45 0.61 -5.82 8.56
CA PHE A 45 0.15 -5.91 7.18
C PHE A 45 1.30 -5.66 6.22
N LEU A 46 1.89 -6.73 5.73
CA LEU A 46 2.90 -6.63 4.69
C LEU A 46 2.21 -6.42 3.34
N ILE A 47 2.07 -5.16 2.92
CA ILE A 47 1.55 -4.81 1.59
C ILE A 47 2.63 -5.12 0.56
N ARG A 48 2.75 -6.40 0.21
CA ARG A 48 3.56 -6.83 -0.92
C ARG A 48 2.72 -6.73 -2.18
N ILE A 49 2.59 -5.53 -2.73
CA ILE A 49 2.13 -5.40 -4.11
C ILE A 49 3.24 -5.98 -4.98
N ILE A 50 3.05 -7.25 -5.33
CA ILE A 50 3.72 -7.87 -6.46
C ILE A 50 3.50 -6.90 -7.62
N ASN A 51 4.55 -6.52 -8.35
CA ASN A 51 4.45 -5.86 -9.66
C ASN A 51 3.71 -6.79 -10.65
N ARG A 52 2.48 -7.18 -10.34
CA ARG A 52 1.53 -7.75 -11.27
C ARG A 52 1.02 -6.56 -12.06
N GLN A 53 1.82 -6.17 -13.05
CA GLN A 53 1.24 -5.92 -14.36
C GLN A 53 0.44 -7.18 -14.70
N VAL A 54 -0.86 -7.15 -14.38
CA VAL A 54 -1.83 -8.00 -15.06
C VAL A 54 -1.94 -7.37 -16.45
N PRO A 55 -1.76 -8.16 -17.54
CA PRO A 55 -1.29 -7.71 -18.85
C PRO A 55 -2.01 -6.49 -19.45
#